data_AF-A0A3D1N3P6-F1
#
_entry.id   AF-A0A3D1N3P6-F1
#
_cell.length_a   1.000
_cell.length_b   1.000
_cell.length_c   1.000
_cell.angle_alpha   90.00
_cell.angle_beta   90.00
_cell.angle_gamma   90.00
#
_symmetry.space_group_name_H-M   'P 1'
#
loop_
_entity.id
_entity.type
_entity.pdbx_description
1 polymer ?
#
loop_
_entity_poly.entity_id
_entity_poly.type
_entity_poly.pdbx_seq_one_letter_code
_entity_poly.pdbx_strand_id
1 'polypeptide(L)'
;MKKLLVFLPILFLTGCAYYQPIGISSTSIGSQYERPSGMAEGVSRRWLFFPCYNACPVGEDSLKGAIADALDGQVGDTLANVYAERRIIAFPHIYFPLIVRSDIIVTGTLVKYNTKEFPPDNNALYSVDPAILWNNILKLDQNGQDEFIKSLSADRRAPLVNYALELEKLKKISEGSPEASLFYTLVSKSAGFAAHFAIKGVVALDYPIEDCQTYDCIVNYSFEEQKKFLIRIKKEAEYNATEERTNARNKLKFIKKEAFKKIRACFPEKESAIVIPPESQILFDELRLLEYLCKEGFL
;
A
#
# COMPACT_ATOMS: atom_id res chain seq x y z
N MET A 1 65.05 -16.80 23.09
CA MET A 1 63.72 -16.19 23.29
C MET A 1 63.59 -14.71 22.85
N LYS A 2 64.49 -14.15 22.02
CA LYS A 2 64.39 -12.74 21.55
C LYS A 2 63.71 -12.56 20.19
N LYS A 3 63.51 -13.63 19.41
CA LYS A 3 62.85 -13.56 18.08
C LYS A 3 61.31 -13.62 18.14
N LEU A 4 60.72 -13.99 19.28
CA LEU A 4 59.26 -14.11 19.44
C LEU A 4 58.57 -12.74 19.57
N LEU A 5 59.29 -11.73 20.09
CA LEU A 5 58.74 -10.40 20.37
C LEU A 5 58.54 -9.54 19.11
N VAL A 6 59.23 -9.86 18.02
CA VAL A 6 59.14 -9.12 16.75
C VAL A 6 57.96 -9.59 15.88
N PHE A 7 57.45 -10.80 16.10
CA PHE A 7 56.31 -11.34 15.33
C PHE A 7 54.94 -10.87 15.84
N LEU A 8 54.82 -10.50 17.11
CA LEU A 8 53.56 -10.05 17.72
C LEU A 8 52.98 -8.76 17.09
N PRO A 9 53.75 -7.69 16.83
CA PRO A 9 53.20 -6.45 16.26
C PRO A 9 52.77 -6.58 14.79
N ILE A 10 53.32 -7.54 14.03
CA ILE A 10 52.96 -7.74 12.61
C ILE A 10 51.53 -8.30 12.50
N LEU A 11 51.10 -9.15 13.45
CA LEU A 11 49.73 -9.66 13.51
C LEU A 11 48.69 -8.57 13.81
N PHE A 12 49.09 -7.45 14.40
CA PHE A 12 48.21 -6.29 14.63
C PHE A 12 48.13 -5.37 13.40
N LEU A 13 48.93 -5.59 12.36
CA LEU A 13 48.90 -4.78 11.14
C LEU A 13 48.17 -5.47 9.97
N THR A 14 47.76 -6.72 10.11
CA THR A 14 47.08 -7.48 9.06
C THR A 14 45.57 -7.22 9.11
N GLY A 15 45.05 -6.34 8.26
CA GLY A 15 43.60 -6.17 8.11
C GLY A 15 42.95 -7.35 7.37
N CYS A 16 41.71 -7.71 7.75
CA CYS A 16 40.92 -8.71 7.03
C CYS A 16 39.88 -8.01 6.15
N ALA A 17 39.78 -8.42 4.89
CA ALA A 17 38.72 -7.99 3.97
C ALA A 17 37.78 -9.16 3.70
N TYR A 18 36.49 -8.92 3.86
CA TYR A 18 35.40 -9.86 3.58
C TYR A 18 34.48 -9.27 2.52
N TYR A 19 34.17 -10.08 1.51
CA TYR A 19 33.33 -9.70 0.38
C TYR A 19 32.04 -10.50 0.46
N GLN A 20 30.92 -9.79 0.45
CA GLN A 20 29.59 -10.39 0.47
C GLN A 20 28.83 -9.92 -0.77
N PRO A 21 28.56 -10.81 -1.74
CA PRO A 21 27.68 -10.48 -2.85
C PRO A 21 26.27 -10.23 -2.32
N ILE A 22 25.64 -9.13 -2.75
CA ILE A 22 24.23 -8.84 -2.47
C ILE A 22 23.48 -9.10 -3.77
N GLY A 23 22.77 -10.22 -3.86
CA GLY A 23 21.91 -10.51 -5.00
C GLY A 23 20.74 -9.52 -5.02
N ILE A 24 20.76 -8.59 -5.97
CA ILE A 24 19.63 -7.68 -6.22
C ILE A 24 19.03 -8.06 -7.57
N SER A 25 17.76 -8.45 -7.56
CA SER A 25 17.00 -8.63 -8.79
C SER A 25 16.53 -7.26 -9.27
N SER A 26 17.25 -6.63 -10.19
CA SER A 26 16.73 -5.49 -10.92
C SER A 26 16.08 -5.97 -12.21
N THR A 27 14.97 -5.34 -12.60
CA THR A 27 14.28 -5.55 -13.87
C THR A 27 15.26 -5.54 -15.06
N SER A 28 15.14 -6.53 -15.94
CA SER A 28 15.93 -6.60 -17.17
C SER A 28 15.59 -5.43 -18.09
N ILE A 29 16.61 -4.84 -18.70
CA ILE A 29 16.43 -3.91 -19.82
C ILE A 29 15.63 -4.62 -20.91
N GLY A 30 14.48 -4.05 -21.28
CA GLY A 30 13.61 -4.72 -22.26
C GLY A 30 12.36 -3.96 -22.65
N SER A 31 12.04 -2.83 -22.02
CA SER A 31 11.00 -1.97 -22.54
C SER A 31 11.51 -1.20 -23.77
N GLN A 32 10.66 -1.01 -24.77
CA GLN A 32 11.00 -0.25 -26.00
C GLN A 32 11.42 1.20 -25.75
N TYR A 33 11.25 1.69 -24.52
CA TYR A 33 11.52 3.06 -24.07
C TYR A 33 12.90 3.21 -23.42
N GLU A 34 13.57 2.11 -23.11
CA GLU A 34 14.86 2.07 -22.44
C GLU A 34 15.99 1.88 -23.46
N ARG A 35 16.93 2.84 -23.51
CA ARG A 35 18.18 2.66 -24.27
C ARG A 35 19.35 2.50 -23.30
N PRO A 36 20.08 1.38 -23.35
CA PRO A 36 21.32 1.27 -22.60
C PRO A 36 22.31 2.31 -23.14
N SER A 37 22.83 3.16 -22.26
CA SER A 37 23.80 4.20 -22.62
C SER A 37 25.23 3.84 -22.22
N GLY A 38 25.41 2.90 -21.30
CA GLY A 38 26.72 2.43 -20.85
C GLY A 38 26.64 1.61 -19.58
N MET A 39 27.78 1.36 -18.94
CA MET A 39 27.84 0.83 -17.58
C MET A 39 28.30 1.94 -16.64
N ALA A 40 27.81 1.91 -15.41
CA ALA A 40 28.31 2.76 -14.34
C ALA A 40 28.55 1.95 -13.07
N GLU A 41 29.51 2.45 -12.30
CA GLU A 41 29.87 1.92 -11.00
C GLU A 41 29.84 3.07 -9.99
N GLY A 42 29.30 2.82 -8.81
CA GLY A 42 29.28 3.77 -7.71
C GLY A 42 29.55 3.11 -6.37
N VAL A 43 30.13 3.87 -5.44
CA VAL A 43 30.64 3.35 -4.18
C VAL A 43 30.21 4.23 -3.01
N SER A 44 29.40 3.66 -2.12
CA SER A 44 29.06 4.28 -0.83
C SER A 44 29.96 3.72 0.27
N ARG A 45 30.56 4.59 1.10
CA ARG A 45 31.51 4.19 2.15
C ARG A 45 31.10 4.68 3.54
N ARG A 46 31.14 3.77 4.52
CA ARG A 46 30.98 4.06 5.95
C ARG A 46 32.18 3.56 6.75
N TRP A 47 32.64 4.39 7.68
CA TRP A 47 33.67 4.06 8.66
C TRP A 47 33.06 3.97 10.06
N LEU A 48 33.46 2.97 10.82
CA LEU A 48 33.06 2.74 12.19
C LEU A 48 34.31 2.56 13.06
N PHE A 49 34.33 3.21 14.22
CA PHE A 49 35.49 3.24 15.11
C PHE A 49 35.12 2.70 16.49
N PHE A 50 36.00 1.88 17.10
CA PHE A 50 35.88 1.47 18.50
C PHE A 50 36.16 2.66 19.42
N PRO A 51 35.44 2.81 20.56
CA PRO A 51 34.35 1.97 21.08
C PRO A 51 32.95 2.35 20.56
N CYS A 52 32.83 3.33 19.68
CA CYS A 52 31.59 4.01 19.33
C CYS A 52 30.98 3.57 18.00
N TYR A 53 31.00 2.28 17.70
CA TYR A 53 30.58 1.74 16.40
C TYR A 53 29.21 2.24 15.92
N ASN A 54 28.21 2.31 16.80
CA ASN A 54 26.87 2.75 16.44
C ASN A 54 26.64 4.25 16.64
N ALA A 55 27.50 4.91 17.42
CA ALA A 55 27.31 6.31 17.83
C ALA A 55 28.11 7.30 16.98
N CYS A 56 29.22 6.88 16.39
CA CYS A 56 30.09 7.74 15.57
C CYS A 56 30.37 7.14 14.17
N PRO A 57 29.34 6.75 13.39
CA PRO A 57 29.57 6.39 12.00
C PRO A 57 30.00 7.64 11.20
N VAL A 58 31.03 7.48 10.38
CA VAL A 58 31.47 8.53 9.44
C VAL A 58 31.18 8.06 8.02
N GLY A 59 30.34 8.79 7.29
CA GLY A 59 29.89 8.43 5.95
C GLY A 59 28.62 7.58 5.93
N GLU A 60 28.28 7.05 4.77
CA GLU A 60 27.07 6.29 4.49
C GLU A 60 27.44 5.03 3.68
N ASP A 61 26.89 3.88 4.05
CA ASP A 61 27.04 2.61 3.30
C ASP A 61 25.66 2.10 2.87
N SER A 62 24.88 2.96 2.24
CA SER A 62 23.56 2.61 1.72
C SER A 62 23.64 2.29 0.23
N LEU A 63 22.77 1.38 -0.21
CA LEU A 63 22.60 1.08 -1.63
C LEU A 63 22.19 2.34 -2.42
N LYS A 64 21.36 3.18 -1.80
CA LYS A 64 20.90 4.45 -2.38
C LYS A 64 22.07 5.41 -2.64
N GLY A 65 23.00 5.53 -1.68
CA GLY A 65 24.21 6.33 -1.83
C GLY A 65 25.09 5.83 -2.96
N ALA A 66 25.26 4.51 -3.08
CA ALA A 66 26.07 3.91 -4.15
C ALA A 66 25.43 4.08 -5.53
N ILE A 67 24.09 3.99 -5.64
CA ILE A 67 23.35 4.28 -6.87
C ILE A 67 23.46 5.75 -7.24
N ALA A 68 23.34 6.66 -6.27
CA ALA A 68 23.48 8.10 -6.51
C ALA A 68 24.89 8.44 -7.00
N ASP A 69 25.93 7.87 -6.38
CA ASP A 69 27.33 8.01 -6.82
C ASP A 69 27.53 7.45 -8.24
N ALA A 70 26.91 6.31 -8.57
CA ALA A 70 26.97 5.72 -9.91
C ALA A 70 26.28 6.58 -10.99
N LEU A 71 25.24 7.34 -10.62
CA LEU A 71 24.50 8.21 -11.53
C LEU A 71 25.11 9.62 -11.62
N ASP A 72 25.92 10.03 -10.65
CA ASP A 72 26.48 11.37 -10.60
C ASP A 72 27.40 11.64 -11.79
N GLY A 73 27.15 12.74 -12.50
CA GLY A 73 27.86 13.10 -13.73
C GLY A 73 27.61 12.18 -14.94
N GLN A 74 26.72 11.18 -14.85
CA GLN A 74 26.39 10.28 -15.95
C GLN A 74 25.18 10.77 -16.76
N VAL A 75 25.09 10.35 -18.03
CA VAL A 75 24.02 10.76 -18.97
C VAL A 75 22.78 9.85 -18.88
N GLY A 76 22.80 8.84 -18.00
CA GLY A 76 21.69 7.93 -17.76
C GLY A 76 20.71 8.47 -16.72
N ASP A 77 19.42 8.19 -16.91
CA ASP A 77 18.36 8.57 -15.98
C ASP A 77 18.23 7.56 -14.83
N THR A 78 18.61 6.30 -15.07
CA THR A 78 18.54 5.22 -14.09
C THR A 78 19.57 4.11 -14.35
N LEU A 79 19.63 3.12 -13.45
CA LEU A 79 20.42 1.91 -13.58
C LEU A 79 19.50 0.69 -13.69
N ALA A 80 19.83 -0.21 -14.63
CA ALA A 80 19.23 -1.52 -14.77
C ALA A 80 20.30 -2.61 -14.74
N ASN A 81 19.90 -3.88 -14.59
CA ASN A 81 20.82 -5.01 -14.36
C ASN A 81 21.84 -4.72 -13.25
N VAL A 82 21.35 -4.21 -12.12
CA VAL A 82 22.15 -3.75 -10.99
C VAL A 82 22.66 -4.93 -10.20
N TYR A 83 23.98 -5.06 -10.15
CA TYR A 83 24.70 -5.92 -9.23
C TYR A 83 25.23 -5.09 -8.07
N ALA A 84 25.09 -5.59 -6.85
CA ALA A 84 25.64 -4.94 -5.67
C ALA A 84 26.53 -5.89 -4.89
N GLU A 85 27.62 -5.36 -4.38
CA GLU A 85 28.56 -6.07 -3.53
C GLU A 85 28.85 -5.24 -2.29
N ARG A 86 28.92 -5.89 -1.14
CA ARG A 86 29.38 -5.26 0.10
C ARG A 86 30.78 -5.76 0.44
N ARG A 87 31.71 -4.83 0.58
CA ARG A 87 33.07 -5.09 1.06
C ARG A 87 33.22 -4.56 2.48
N ILE A 88 33.52 -5.44 3.43
CA ILE A 88 33.81 -5.07 4.81
C ILE A 88 35.30 -5.28 5.06
N ILE A 89 35.99 -4.24 5.52
CA ILE A 89 37.39 -4.28 5.92
C ILE A 89 37.46 -4.01 7.41
N ALA A 90 37.96 -4.97 8.16
CA ALA A 90 38.12 -4.89 9.60
C ALA A 90 39.61 -4.88 9.97
N PHE A 91 39.99 -3.94 10.81
CA PHE A 91 41.35 -3.81 11.32
C PHE A 91 41.33 -3.70 12.84
N PRO A 92 42.22 -4.39 13.58
CA PRO A 92 43.26 -5.29 13.09
C PRO A 92 42.74 -6.72 12.81
N HIS A 93 41.57 -7.09 13.30
CA HIS A 93 41.01 -8.44 13.09
C HIS A 93 39.47 -8.40 13.09
N ILE A 94 38.81 -9.35 12.44
CA ILE A 94 37.34 -9.36 12.28
C ILE A 94 36.57 -9.60 13.60
N TYR A 95 37.15 -10.35 14.54
CA TYR A 95 36.53 -10.63 15.85
C TYR A 95 36.73 -9.50 16.87
N PHE A 96 37.74 -8.66 16.66
CA PHE A 96 38.02 -7.51 17.51
C PHE A 96 38.54 -6.35 16.65
N PRO A 97 37.69 -5.78 15.79
CA PRO A 97 38.10 -4.61 15.05
C PRO A 97 38.29 -3.45 16.03
N LEU A 98 39.15 -2.51 15.64
CA LEU A 98 39.22 -1.15 16.14
C LEU A 98 38.65 -0.18 15.10
N ILE A 99 38.82 -0.52 13.81
CA ILE A 99 38.32 0.25 12.68
C ILE A 99 37.63 -0.72 11.72
N VAL A 100 36.42 -0.38 11.31
CA VAL A 100 35.68 -1.09 10.27
C VAL A 100 35.36 -0.13 9.14
N ARG A 101 35.70 -0.49 7.91
CA ARG A 101 35.20 0.16 6.70
C ARG A 101 34.19 -0.74 6.02
N SER A 102 33.02 -0.22 5.73
CA SER A 102 31.98 -0.88 4.95
C SER A 102 31.81 -0.10 3.65
N ASP A 103 32.06 -0.75 2.53
CA ASP A 103 31.84 -0.21 1.20
C ASP A 103 30.68 -0.98 0.57
N ILE A 104 29.69 -0.28 0.01
CA ILE A 104 28.73 -0.84 -0.93
C ILE A 104 29.12 -0.38 -2.32
N ILE A 105 29.42 -1.35 -3.18
CA ILE A 105 29.79 -1.14 -4.58
C ILE A 105 28.60 -1.58 -5.42
N VAL A 106 28.15 -0.72 -6.31
CA VAL A 106 27.05 -0.98 -7.22
C VAL A 106 27.58 -0.89 -8.64
N THR A 107 27.30 -1.90 -9.45
CA THR A 107 27.59 -1.91 -10.88
C THR A 107 26.29 -2.16 -11.63
N GLY A 108 25.99 -1.34 -12.62
CA GLY A 108 24.78 -1.50 -13.42
C GLY A 108 24.94 -0.94 -14.82
N THR A 109 23.94 -1.21 -15.64
CA THR A 109 23.82 -0.60 -16.97
C THR A 109 23.06 0.71 -16.83
N LEU A 110 23.67 1.82 -17.25
CA LEU A 110 22.99 3.11 -17.38
C LEU A 110 21.92 3.01 -18.45
N VAL A 111 20.72 3.46 -18.12
CA VAL A 111 19.59 3.49 -19.03
C VAL A 111 19.14 4.93 -19.19
N LYS A 112 18.97 5.33 -20.44
CA LYS A 112 18.38 6.60 -20.81
C LYS A 112 16.99 6.35 -21.37
N TYR A 113 16.00 7.10 -20.91
CA TYR A 113 14.67 7.06 -21.50
C TYR A 113 14.66 7.92 -22.75
N ASN A 114 14.25 7.34 -23.88
CA ASN A 114 14.19 8.08 -25.13
C ASN A 114 12.94 8.95 -25.21
N THR A 115 12.97 10.09 -24.52
CA THR A 115 11.88 11.07 -24.47
C THR A 115 11.65 11.83 -25.80
N LYS A 116 12.48 11.63 -26.83
CA LYS A 116 12.32 12.30 -28.14
C LYS A 116 11.56 11.45 -29.17
N GLU A 117 11.84 10.15 -29.25
CA GLU A 117 11.06 9.23 -30.11
C GLU A 117 9.82 8.69 -29.39
N PHE A 118 9.84 8.68 -28.05
CA PHE A 118 8.73 8.31 -27.19
C PHE A 118 8.65 9.33 -26.05
N PRO A 119 8.06 10.52 -26.26
CA PRO A 119 7.85 11.48 -25.18
C PRO A 119 7.27 10.77 -23.96
N PRO A 120 7.72 11.11 -22.72
CA PRO A 120 7.10 10.57 -21.52
C PRO A 120 5.63 10.87 -21.71
N ASP A 121 4.85 9.81 -21.76
CA ASP A 121 3.57 9.82 -22.42
C ASP A 121 2.76 11.03 -21.91
N ASN A 122 2.77 12.12 -22.69
CA ASN A 122 1.87 13.25 -22.50
C ASN A 122 0.45 12.82 -22.91
N ASN A 123 0.25 11.51 -23.10
CA ASN A 123 -0.98 10.82 -22.80
C ASN A 123 -1.45 11.27 -21.43
N ALA A 124 -2.29 12.29 -21.45
CA ALA A 124 -3.04 12.78 -20.31
C ALA A 124 -3.99 11.71 -19.71
N LEU A 125 -3.98 10.50 -20.29
CA LEU A 125 -4.43 9.23 -19.74
C LEU A 125 -3.54 8.69 -18.58
N TYR A 126 -2.30 9.14 -18.43
CA TYR A 126 -1.44 8.77 -17.29
C TYR A 126 -1.30 9.87 -16.23
N SER A 127 -2.08 10.95 -16.37
CA SER A 127 -2.17 12.03 -15.39
C SER A 127 -2.52 11.49 -14.00
N VAL A 128 -1.90 12.06 -12.97
CA VAL A 128 -2.25 11.81 -11.57
C VAL A 128 -3.50 12.59 -11.15
N ASP A 129 -3.82 13.67 -11.87
CA ASP A 129 -5.03 14.46 -11.66
C ASP A 129 -6.25 13.71 -12.22
N PRO A 130 -7.22 13.31 -11.37
CA PRO A 130 -8.39 12.56 -11.78
C PRO A 130 -9.31 13.34 -12.73
N ALA A 131 -9.32 14.67 -12.69
CA ALA A 131 -10.15 15.50 -13.58
C ALA A 131 -9.60 15.51 -15.01
N ILE A 132 -8.28 15.64 -15.13
CA ILE A 132 -7.60 15.55 -16.43
C ILE A 132 -7.77 14.13 -16.97
N LEU A 133 -7.53 13.12 -16.14
CA LEU A 133 -7.67 11.72 -16.51
C LEU A 133 -9.08 11.39 -17.02
N TRP A 134 -10.13 11.81 -16.28
CA TRP A 134 -11.53 11.65 -16.65
C TRP A 134 -11.84 12.18 -18.06
N ASN A 135 -11.46 13.44 -18.32
CA ASN A 135 -11.72 14.09 -19.61
C ASN A 135 -11.00 13.42 -20.78
N ASN A 136 -9.90 12.72 -20.53
CA ASN A 136 -9.19 12.01 -21.59
C ASN A 136 -9.73 10.60 -21.81
N ILE A 137 -10.21 9.93 -20.76
CA ILE A 137 -10.91 8.65 -20.93
C ILE A 137 -12.19 8.87 -21.75
N LEU A 138 -12.91 9.98 -21.55
CA LEU A 138 -14.10 10.31 -22.34
C LEU A 138 -13.82 10.47 -23.85
N LYS A 139 -12.59 10.79 -24.24
CA LYS A 139 -12.20 10.91 -25.66
C LYS A 139 -11.97 9.55 -26.32
N LEU A 140 -11.85 8.48 -25.53
CA LEU A 140 -11.73 7.11 -26.04
C LEU A 140 -13.11 6.58 -26.44
N ASP A 141 -13.12 5.64 -27.38
CA ASP A 141 -14.30 4.86 -27.70
C ASP A 141 -14.66 3.91 -26.53
N GLN A 142 -15.87 3.35 -26.55
CA GLN A 142 -16.38 2.57 -25.43
C GLN A 142 -15.51 1.34 -25.11
N ASN A 143 -14.92 0.71 -26.13
CA ASN A 143 -13.98 -0.40 -25.95
C ASN A 143 -12.66 0.07 -25.36
N GLY A 144 -12.11 1.19 -25.85
CA GLY A 144 -10.88 1.79 -25.31
C GLY A 144 -11.02 2.26 -23.88
N GLN A 145 -12.18 2.82 -23.49
CA GLN A 145 -12.50 3.14 -22.10
C GLN A 145 -12.42 1.90 -21.22
N ASP A 146 -13.04 0.81 -21.67
CA ASP A 146 -13.16 -0.45 -20.96
C ASP A 146 -11.81 -1.13 -20.71
N GLU A 147 -10.96 -1.18 -21.72
CA GLU A 147 -9.60 -1.72 -21.64
C GLU A 147 -8.72 -0.85 -20.75
N PHE A 148 -8.81 0.47 -20.91
CA PHE A 148 -8.03 1.41 -20.13
C PHE A 148 -8.35 1.30 -18.63
N ILE A 149 -9.64 1.30 -18.26
CA ILE A 149 -10.08 1.16 -16.86
C ILE A 149 -9.61 -0.17 -16.26
N LYS A 150 -9.66 -1.27 -17.03
CA LYS A 150 -9.15 -2.59 -16.59
C LYS A 150 -7.66 -2.55 -16.30
N SER A 151 -6.88 -1.79 -17.08
CA SER A 151 -5.43 -1.66 -16.93
C SER A 151 -5.00 -0.81 -15.74
N LEU A 152 -5.88 0.04 -15.19
CA LEU A 152 -5.54 0.91 -14.06
C LEU A 152 -5.32 0.11 -12.76
N SER A 153 -4.25 0.41 -12.05
CA SER A 153 -4.00 -0.10 -10.69
C SER A 153 -5.04 0.43 -9.69
N ALA A 154 -5.20 -0.25 -8.55
CA ALA A 154 -6.14 0.14 -7.51
C ALA A 154 -5.89 1.57 -7.00
N ASP A 155 -4.62 1.93 -6.78
CA ASP A 155 -4.20 3.25 -6.27
C ASP A 155 -4.54 4.39 -7.22
N ARG A 156 -4.58 4.14 -8.54
CA ARG A 156 -4.99 5.13 -9.54
C ARG A 156 -6.49 5.13 -9.79
N ARG A 157 -7.15 3.97 -9.63
CA ARG A 157 -8.59 3.84 -9.81
C ARG A 157 -9.37 4.52 -8.69
N ALA A 158 -8.92 4.43 -7.44
CA ALA A 158 -9.65 4.98 -6.29
C ALA A 158 -9.84 6.52 -6.35
N PRO A 159 -8.82 7.35 -6.65
CA PRO A 159 -9.01 8.79 -6.85
C PRO A 159 -9.94 9.14 -8.01
N LEU A 160 -9.88 8.38 -9.10
CA LEU A 160 -10.75 8.56 -10.26
C LEU A 160 -12.22 8.23 -9.95
N VAL A 161 -12.46 7.16 -9.18
CA VAL A 161 -13.80 6.82 -8.69
C VAL A 161 -14.33 7.91 -7.76
N ASN A 162 -13.53 8.40 -6.81
CA ASN A 162 -13.93 9.49 -5.92
C ASN A 162 -14.32 10.76 -6.70
N TYR A 163 -13.53 11.11 -7.72
CA TYR A 163 -13.84 12.23 -8.59
C TYR A 163 -15.14 12.03 -9.37
N ALA A 164 -15.38 10.82 -9.89
CA ALA A 164 -16.62 10.48 -10.58
C ALA A 164 -17.86 10.62 -9.66
N LEU A 165 -17.73 10.23 -8.39
CA LEU A 165 -18.77 10.40 -7.36
C LEU A 165 -19.03 11.88 -7.02
N GLU A 166 -17.99 12.71 -6.99
CA GLU A 166 -18.16 14.15 -6.80
C GLU A 166 -18.91 14.79 -7.98
N LEU A 167 -18.61 14.38 -9.21
CA LEU A 167 -19.34 14.83 -10.40
C LEU A 167 -20.82 14.44 -10.36
N GLU A 168 -21.13 13.21 -9.92
CA GLU A 168 -22.50 12.74 -9.71
C GLU A 168 -23.23 13.56 -8.61
N LYS A 169 -22.58 13.76 -7.46
CA LYS A 169 -23.13 14.56 -6.34
C LYS A 169 -23.43 16.00 -6.75
N LEU A 170 -22.61 16.58 -7.63
CA LEU A 170 -22.81 17.91 -8.20
C LEU A 170 -23.81 17.93 -9.36
N LYS A 171 -24.44 16.79 -9.70
CA LYS A 171 -25.37 16.61 -10.84
C LYS A 171 -24.76 17.06 -12.18
N LYS A 172 -23.46 16.85 -12.36
CA LYS A 172 -22.73 17.15 -13.61
C LYS A 172 -22.75 16.02 -14.62
N ILE A 173 -23.21 14.83 -14.21
CA ILE A 173 -23.39 13.66 -15.08
C ILE A 173 -24.86 13.61 -15.48
N SER A 174 -25.12 13.65 -16.79
CA SER A 174 -26.49 13.55 -17.34
C SER A 174 -26.80 12.12 -17.76
N GLU A 175 -28.02 11.66 -17.54
CA GLU A 175 -28.44 10.32 -17.95
C GLU A 175 -28.29 10.12 -19.47
N GLY A 176 -27.74 8.98 -19.87
CA GLY A 176 -27.50 8.66 -21.29
C GLY A 176 -26.27 9.34 -21.92
N SER A 177 -25.50 10.13 -21.16
CA SER A 177 -24.26 10.74 -21.65
C SER A 177 -23.07 9.78 -21.65
N PRO A 178 -22.01 10.06 -22.44
CA PRO A 178 -20.73 9.34 -22.35
C PRO A 178 -20.16 9.30 -20.93
N GLU A 179 -20.35 10.37 -20.16
CA GLU A 179 -19.99 10.50 -18.77
C GLU A 179 -20.70 9.49 -17.88
N ALA A 180 -21.98 9.24 -18.13
CA ALA A 180 -22.75 8.23 -17.40
C ALA A 180 -22.24 6.81 -17.70
N SER A 181 -21.94 6.50 -18.96
CA SER A 181 -21.37 5.20 -19.35
C SER A 181 -20.00 4.96 -18.67
N LEU A 182 -19.14 5.97 -18.68
CA LEU A 182 -17.83 5.92 -18.02
C LEU A 182 -17.96 5.75 -16.50
N PHE A 183 -18.88 6.50 -15.89
CA PHE A 183 -19.20 6.40 -14.46
C PHE A 183 -19.61 4.97 -14.06
N TYR A 184 -20.59 4.38 -14.75
CA TYR A 184 -21.05 3.02 -14.44
C TYR A 184 -19.95 1.98 -14.64
N THR A 185 -19.11 2.17 -15.65
CA THR A 185 -17.98 1.27 -15.93
C THR A 185 -16.93 1.31 -14.83
N LEU A 186 -16.59 2.51 -14.34
CA LEU A 186 -15.62 2.68 -13.26
C LEU A 186 -16.11 2.08 -11.94
N VAL A 187 -17.36 2.37 -11.59
CA VAL A 187 -17.97 1.94 -10.32
C VAL A 187 -18.22 0.44 -10.30
N SER A 188 -18.63 -0.16 -11.41
CA SER A 188 -18.89 -1.62 -11.50
C SER A 188 -17.61 -2.47 -11.48
N LYS A 189 -16.48 -1.96 -12.01
CA LYS A 189 -15.22 -2.71 -12.15
C LYS A 189 -14.21 -2.50 -11.02
N SER A 190 -14.39 -1.52 -10.13
CA SER A 190 -13.56 -1.41 -8.93
C SER A 190 -13.87 -2.57 -7.97
N ALA A 191 -12.95 -3.53 -7.86
CA ALA A 191 -13.08 -4.79 -7.11
C ALA A 191 -13.19 -4.65 -5.56
N GLY A 192 -13.41 -3.44 -5.05
CA GLY A 192 -13.81 -3.17 -3.66
C GLY A 192 -15.03 -2.23 -3.54
N PHE A 193 -15.59 -1.79 -4.68
CA PHE A 193 -16.66 -0.79 -4.77
C PHE A 193 -17.95 -1.36 -5.35
N ALA A 194 -17.89 -2.53 -5.98
CA ALA A 194 -19.07 -3.35 -6.27
C ALA A 194 -19.84 -3.74 -4.99
N ALA A 195 -19.25 -3.58 -3.80
CA ALA A 195 -19.89 -3.74 -2.50
C ALA A 195 -20.40 -2.42 -1.88
N HIS A 196 -20.12 -1.25 -2.49
CA HIS A 196 -20.47 0.06 -1.92
C HIS A 196 -21.32 0.97 -2.81
N PHE A 197 -21.44 0.73 -4.12
CA PHE A 197 -22.25 1.58 -5.02
C PHE A 197 -23.22 0.88 -5.97
N ALA A 198 -23.37 -0.45 -5.88
CA ALA A 198 -24.70 -1.02 -6.05
C ALA A 198 -25.41 -0.81 -4.69
N ILE A 199 -26.27 0.17 -4.43
CA ILE A 199 -27.27 0.85 -5.25
C ILE A 199 -27.52 2.20 -4.57
N LYS A 200 -27.20 3.34 -5.20
CA LYS A 200 -27.83 4.63 -4.86
C LYS A 200 -28.27 5.34 -6.13
N GLY A 201 -29.28 4.75 -6.75
CA GLY A 201 -30.02 5.28 -7.87
C GLY A 201 -30.98 4.21 -8.37
N VAL A 202 -32.16 4.14 -7.75
CA VAL A 202 -33.32 3.36 -8.22
C VAL A 202 -33.21 1.84 -8.10
N VAL A 203 -33.11 1.36 -6.86
CA VAL A 203 -34.30 0.70 -6.29
C VAL A 203 -34.48 1.38 -4.95
N ALA A 204 -35.45 2.29 -4.85
CA ALA A 204 -36.17 2.39 -3.60
C ALA A 204 -36.70 0.97 -3.41
N LEU A 205 -35.95 0.16 -2.65
CA LEU A 205 -36.50 -1.05 -2.12
C LEU A 205 -37.59 -0.49 -1.21
N ASP A 206 -38.84 -0.52 -1.70
CA ASP A 206 -40.07 -0.59 -0.88
C ASP A 206 -40.03 -1.89 -0.03
N TYR A 207 -38.86 -2.20 0.49
CA TYR A 207 -38.54 -3.36 1.28
C TYR A 207 -38.40 -2.81 2.70
N PRO A 208 -39.27 -3.22 3.61
CA PRO A 208 -39.19 -2.82 5.00
C PRO A 208 -37.80 -3.21 5.56
N ILE A 209 -37.19 -2.34 6.35
CA ILE A 209 -35.94 -2.69 7.05
C ILE A 209 -36.14 -3.93 7.94
N GLU A 210 -37.38 -4.16 8.37
CA GLU A 210 -37.87 -5.35 9.09
C GLU A 210 -37.49 -6.66 8.39
N ASP A 211 -37.57 -6.67 7.05
CA ASP A 211 -37.39 -7.86 6.23
C ASP A 211 -35.93 -8.09 5.84
N CYS A 212 -35.01 -7.18 6.21
CA CYS A 212 -33.58 -7.37 5.99
C CYS A 212 -33.05 -8.55 6.81
N GLN A 213 -32.48 -9.54 6.12
CA GLN A 213 -31.83 -10.71 6.75
C GLN A 213 -30.30 -10.61 6.78
N THR A 214 -29.71 -9.72 5.99
CA THR A 214 -28.26 -9.59 5.85
C THR A 214 -27.76 -8.24 6.34
N TYR A 215 -26.49 -8.20 6.78
CA TYR A 215 -25.83 -6.95 7.16
C TYR A 215 -25.77 -5.96 6.00
N ASP A 216 -25.54 -6.45 4.78
CA ASP A 216 -25.46 -5.65 3.56
C ASP A 216 -26.80 -4.97 3.21
N CYS A 217 -27.93 -5.58 3.54
CA CYS A 217 -29.24 -4.97 3.41
C CYS A 217 -29.41 -3.79 4.39
N ILE A 218 -28.96 -3.98 5.65
CA ILE A 218 -29.15 -3.00 6.73
C ILE A 218 -28.35 -1.72 6.47
N VAL A 219 -27.10 -1.84 6.00
CA VAL A 219 -26.22 -0.68 5.77
C VAL A 219 -26.71 0.25 4.65
N ASN A 220 -27.70 -0.18 3.86
CA ASN A 220 -28.29 0.65 2.81
C ASN A 220 -29.34 1.66 3.33
N TYR A 221 -29.83 1.50 4.56
CA TYR A 221 -30.82 2.40 5.17
C TYR A 221 -30.18 3.62 5.82
N SER A 222 -30.99 4.63 6.18
CA SER A 222 -30.48 5.77 6.93
C SER A 222 -30.00 5.34 8.33
N PHE A 223 -29.05 6.09 8.89
CA PHE A 223 -28.50 5.82 10.22
C PHE A 223 -29.59 5.69 11.31
N GLU A 224 -30.60 6.56 11.26
CA GLU A 224 -31.71 6.55 12.22
C GLU A 224 -32.58 5.29 12.08
N GLU A 225 -32.79 4.79 10.87
CA GLU A 225 -33.53 3.54 10.62
C GLU A 225 -32.73 2.32 11.08
N GLN A 226 -31.44 2.27 10.76
CA GLN A 226 -30.53 1.22 11.23
C GLN A 226 -30.52 1.14 12.75
N LYS A 227 -30.39 2.28 13.42
CA LYS A 227 -30.41 2.38 14.88
C LYS A 227 -31.72 1.86 15.47
N LYS A 228 -32.86 2.31 14.95
CA LYS A 228 -34.19 1.86 15.41
C LYS A 228 -34.37 0.34 15.22
N PHE A 229 -33.95 -0.19 14.08
CA PHE A 229 -34.04 -1.61 13.76
C PHE A 229 -33.16 -2.48 14.67
N LEU A 230 -31.90 -2.10 14.88
CA LEU A 230 -30.98 -2.82 15.75
C LEU A 230 -31.43 -2.81 17.21
N ILE A 231 -31.96 -1.68 17.70
CA ILE A 231 -32.55 -1.58 19.05
C ILE A 231 -33.75 -2.52 19.18
N ARG A 232 -34.59 -2.63 18.14
CA ARG A 232 -35.76 -3.52 18.13
C ARG A 232 -35.35 -4.99 18.18
N ILE A 233 -34.46 -5.44 17.29
CA ILE A 233 -33.95 -6.83 17.29
C ILE A 233 -33.27 -7.17 18.61
N LYS A 234 -32.53 -6.23 19.21
CA LYS A 234 -31.91 -6.42 20.53
C LYS A 234 -32.97 -6.67 21.61
N LYS A 235 -34.05 -5.88 21.63
CA LYS A 235 -35.17 -6.10 22.55
C LYS A 235 -35.87 -7.44 22.31
N GLU A 236 -36.09 -7.82 21.05
CA GLU A 236 -36.68 -9.12 20.69
C GLU A 236 -35.79 -10.31 21.14
N ALA A 237 -34.47 -10.17 21.03
CA ALA A 237 -33.50 -11.16 21.51
C ALA A 237 -33.43 -11.28 23.05
N GLU A 238 -33.92 -10.27 23.77
CA GLU A 238 -33.93 -10.19 25.23
C GLU A 238 -35.29 -10.63 25.82
N TYR A 239 -36.41 -10.19 25.24
CA TYR A 239 -37.73 -10.20 25.88
C TYR A 239 -38.83 -11.06 25.19
N ASN A 240 -38.62 -11.62 23.99
CA ASN A 240 -39.68 -12.39 23.30
C ASN A 240 -39.75 -13.88 23.73
N ALA A 241 -40.81 -14.56 23.26
CA ALA A 241 -41.00 -16.01 23.41
C ALA A 241 -39.80 -16.82 22.87
N THR A 242 -39.58 -18.02 23.40
CA THR A 242 -38.33 -18.79 23.25
C THR A 242 -37.87 -19.00 21.81
N GLU A 243 -38.82 -19.18 20.88
CA GLU A 243 -38.54 -19.37 19.46
C GLU A 243 -38.13 -18.07 18.75
N GLU A 244 -38.92 -17.01 18.89
CA GLU A 244 -38.63 -15.68 18.35
C GLU A 244 -37.33 -15.10 18.90
N ARG A 245 -37.08 -15.33 20.20
CA ARG A 245 -35.86 -14.94 20.89
C ARG A 245 -34.63 -15.60 20.29
N THR A 246 -34.73 -16.89 19.94
CA THR A 246 -33.63 -17.66 19.35
C THR A 246 -33.35 -17.17 17.93
N ASN A 247 -34.40 -16.87 17.16
CA ASN A 247 -34.26 -16.31 15.82
C ASN A 247 -33.61 -14.91 15.86
N ALA A 248 -34.09 -14.02 16.73
CA ALA A 248 -33.51 -12.68 16.92
C ALA A 248 -32.04 -12.73 17.37
N ARG A 249 -31.67 -13.67 18.26
CA ARG A 249 -30.26 -13.89 18.68
C ARG A 249 -29.37 -14.35 17.53
N ASN A 250 -29.86 -15.28 16.71
CA ASN A 250 -29.12 -15.76 15.54
C ASN A 250 -28.93 -14.64 14.51
N LYS A 251 -29.97 -13.86 14.25
CA LYS A 251 -29.94 -12.67 13.38
C LYS A 251 -28.92 -11.65 13.88
N LEU A 252 -28.93 -11.33 15.18
CA LEU A 252 -27.97 -10.40 15.78
C LEU A 252 -26.52 -10.92 15.75
N LYS A 253 -26.31 -12.22 16.00
CA LYS A 253 -24.99 -12.86 15.92
C LYS A 253 -24.43 -12.83 14.50
N PHE A 254 -25.28 -13.04 13.49
CA PHE A 254 -24.90 -12.97 12.08
C PHE A 254 -24.50 -11.54 11.68
N ILE A 255 -25.35 -10.56 11.99
CA ILE A 255 -25.10 -9.12 11.76
C ILE A 255 -23.77 -8.71 12.38
N LYS A 256 -23.52 -9.09 13.64
CA LYS A 256 -22.26 -8.83 14.34
C LYS A 256 -21.07 -9.42 13.57
N LYS A 257 -21.14 -10.69 13.18
CA LYS A 257 -20.02 -11.40 12.52
C LYS A 257 -19.63 -10.72 11.21
N GLU A 258 -20.60 -10.32 10.40
CA GLU A 258 -20.35 -9.64 9.12
C GLU A 258 -19.80 -8.21 9.32
N ALA A 259 -20.30 -7.48 10.32
CA ALA A 259 -19.74 -6.18 10.69
C ALA A 259 -18.25 -6.29 11.05
N PHE A 260 -17.86 -7.26 11.88
CA PHE A 260 -16.45 -7.48 12.26
C PHE A 260 -15.56 -7.88 11.08
N LYS A 261 -16.06 -8.70 10.15
CA LYS A 261 -15.32 -9.03 8.93
C LYS A 261 -15.03 -7.79 8.10
N LYS A 262 -16.03 -6.91 7.93
CA LYS A 262 -15.88 -5.66 7.19
C LYS A 262 -14.90 -4.71 7.86
N ILE A 263 -14.97 -4.55 9.19
CA ILE A 263 -14.00 -3.75 9.95
C ILE A 263 -12.57 -4.26 9.71
N ARG A 264 -12.34 -5.57 9.83
CA ARG A 264 -11.01 -6.18 9.60
C ARG A 264 -10.51 -6.00 8.16
N ALA A 265 -11.41 -6.03 7.18
CA ALA A 265 -11.05 -5.81 5.78
C ALA A 265 -10.64 -4.36 5.50
N CYS A 266 -11.23 -3.39 6.20
CA CYS A 266 -10.89 -1.97 6.05
C CYS A 266 -9.58 -1.58 6.73
N PHE A 267 -9.08 -2.36 7.69
CA PHE A 267 -7.87 -2.05 8.47
C PHE A 267 -6.94 -3.28 8.57
N PRO A 268 -6.21 -3.63 7.49
CA PRO A 268 -5.35 -4.81 7.45
C PRO A 268 -4.00 -4.65 8.19
N GLU A 269 -3.57 -3.43 8.49
CA GLU A 269 -2.30 -3.14 9.18
C GLU A 269 -2.53 -2.85 10.69
N LYS A 270 -2.23 -3.84 11.53
CA LYS A 270 -2.12 -3.85 13.01
C LYS A 270 -2.67 -2.67 13.87
N GLU A 271 -3.67 -3.02 14.69
CA GLU A 271 -3.76 -2.83 16.16
C GLU A 271 -3.67 -1.46 16.86
N SER A 272 -3.55 -0.30 16.22
CA SER A 272 -3.57 0.97 16.99
C SER A 272 -4.40 2.09 16.38
N ALA A 273 -5.71 1.94 16.58
CA ALA A 273 -6.74 2.93 16.86
C ALA A 273 -8.04 2.28 16.36
N ILE A 274 -8.77 1.60 17.25
CA ILE A 274 -10.04 0.99 16.88
C ILE A 274 -11.01 2.11 16.56
N VAL A 275 -11.14 2.45 15.28
CA VAL A 275 -12.28 3.24 14.80
C VAL A 275 -13.46 2.28 14.83
N ILE A 276 -14.17 2.29 15.95
CA ILE A 276 -15.37 1.48 16.15
C ILE A 276 -16.46 2.10 15.27
N PRO A 277 -16.98 1.37 14.27
CA PRO A 277 -18.10 1.88 13.50
C PRO A 277 -19.32 2.04 14.43
N PRO A 278 -20.10 3.11 14.29
CA PRO A 278 -21.14 3.49 15.26
C PRO A 278 -22.21 2.40 15.45
N GLU A 279 -22.43 1.53 14.47
CA GLU A 279 -23.30 0.35 14.54
C GLU A 279 -22.82 -0.67 15.59
N SER A 280 -21.49 -0.79 15.77
CA SER A 280 -20.90 -1.66 16.79
C SER A 280 -21.04 -1.09 18.20
N GLN A 281 -20.95 0.24 18.35
CA GLN A 281 -21.25 0.94 19.61
C GLN A 281 -22.71 0.71 20.03
N ILE A 282 -23.65 0.77 19.08
CA ILE A 282 -25.08 0.51 19.32
C ILE A 282 -25.32 -0.94 19.75
N LEU A 283 -24.66 -1.91 19.12
CA LEU A 283 -24.83 -3.34 19.40
C LEU A 283 -24.34 -3.72 20.80
N PHE A 284 -23.17 -3.24 21.20
CA PHE A 284 -22.52 -3.68 22.43
C PHE A 284 -22.90 -2.86 23.66
N ASP A 285 -23.49 -1.67 23.49
CA ASP A 285 -23.42 -0.59 24.50
C ASP A 285 -21.95 -0.17 24.70
N GLU A 286 -21.68 1.12 24.66
CA GLU A 286 -20.32 1.66 24.56
C GLU A 286 -19.41 1.12 25.66
N LEU A 287 -19.93 1.04 26.90
CA LEU A 287 -19.21 0.56 28.07
C LEU A 287 -18.85 -0.93 27.99
N ARG A 288 -19.81 -1.77 27.56
CA ARG A 288 -19.63 -3.23 27.40
C ARG A 288 -18.75 -3.56 26.20
N LEU A 289 -18.76 -2.72 25.17
CA LEU A 289 -17.85 -2.83 24.04
C LEU A 289 -16.41 -2.58 24.47
N LEU A 290 -16.19 -1.50 25.22
CA LEU A 290 -14.88 -1.18 25.79
C LEU A 290 -14.41 -2.27 26.75
N GLU A 291 -15.28 -2.80 27.62
CA GLU A 291 -14.95 -3.95 28.49
C GLU A 291 -14.57 -5.22 27.70
N TYR A 292 -15.30 -5.52 26.63
CA TYR A 292 -15.00 -6.67 25.77
C TYR A 292 -13.66 -6.50 25.04
N LEU A 293 -13.40 -5.32 24.50
CA LEU A 293 -12.14 -5.01 23.81
C LEU A 293 -10.94 -5.04 24.77
N CYS A 294 -11.12 -4.56 26.01
CA CYS A 294 -10.11 -4.63 27.08
C CYS A 294 -9.80 -6.09 27.48
N LYS A 295 -10.83 -6.94 27.64
CA LYS A 295 -10.63 -8.37 27.98
C LYS A 295 -9.88 -9.15 26.91
N GLU A 296 -10.04 -8.78 25.65
CA GLU A 296 -9.40 -9.45 24.51
C GLU A 296 -8.04 -8.82 24.14
N GLY A 297 -7.56 -7.83 24.91
CA GLY A 297 -6.23 -7.23 24.75
C GLY A 297 -6.11 -6.22 23.61
N PHE A 298 -7.25 -5.67 23.15
CA PHE A 298 -7.29 -4.72 22.04
C PHE A 298 -7.30 -3.23 22.47
N LEU A 299 -7.33 -2.96 23.79
CA LEU A 299 -7.26 -1.62 24.40
C LEU A 299 -6.07 -1.52 25.35
#